data_AF-A0A136LN40-F1
#
_entry.id   AF-A0A136LN40-F1
#
_cell.length_a   1.000
_cell.length_b   1.000
_cell.length_c   1.000
_cell.angle_alpha   90.00
_cell.angle_beta   90.00
_cell.angle_gamma   90.00
#
_symmetry.space_group_name_H-M   'P 1'
#
loop_
_entity.id
_entity.type
_entity.pdbx_description
1 polymer ?
#
loop_
_entity_poly.entity_id
_entity_poly.type
_entity_poly.pdbx_seq_one_letter_code
_entity_poly.pdbx_strand_id
1 'polypeptide(L)'
;PRGWDGAHLVEINEVPDLNQDGAINLEDVEHLLRHDKNVSRPLKHGGDFRSPECVEILKAADIVVTNPPFSLFREYVAQLVEHGKQFLIIGSKNAITYKEVFKLIKEKKLWLGVGFNAGNAYFEIPKENVRDFASGVYDEKTGLVKFRNVGWFTNMDFEERHQDIPLFKKVSPEAYPTYANYDAIEVGKVADIPASSGTGAPQGLCSS
;
A
#
# COMPACT_ATOMS: atom_id res chain seq x y z
N PRO A 1 -10.31 -13.64 26.75
CA PRO A 1 -8.94 -13.23 26.36
C PRO A 1 -8.26 -14.37 25.59
N ARG A 2 -8.34 -14.36 24.25
CA ARG A 2 -7.51 -15.29 23.47
C ARG A 2 -6.08 -14.76 23.51
N GLY A 3 -5.19 -15.55 24.11
CA GLY A 3 -3.76 -15.30 24.13
C GLY A 3 -3.27 -15.14 22.71
N TRP A 4 -2.54 -14.07 22.47
CA TRP A 4 -1.79 -13.94 21.23
C TRP A 4 -0.61 -14.91 21.35
N ASP A 5 -0.68 -16.05 20.66
CA ASP A 5 0.35 -17.11 20.72
C ASP A 5 1.60 -16.75 19.87
N GLY A 6 1.81 -15.46 19.58
CA GLY A 6 2.92 -14.94 18.79
C GLY A 6 2.67 -14.94 17.27
N ALA A 7 3.67 -14.49 16.52
CA ALA A 7 3.62 -14.45 15.06
C ALA A 7 3.79 -15.86 14.46
N HIS A 8 3.05 -16.14 13.38
CA HIS A 8 3.07 -17.43 12.69
C HIS A 8 3.42 -17.23 11.22
N LEU A 9 4.13 -18.20 10.64
CA LEU A 9 4.24 -18.35 9.20
C LEU A 9 3.19 -19.35 8.74
N VAL A 10 2.44 -18.97 7.71
CA VAL A 10 1.50 -19.84 7.02
C VAL A 10 1.97 -20.01 5.57
N GLU A 11 2.16 -21.26 5.14
CA GLU A 11 2.64 -21.60 3.79
C GLU A 11 1.56 -22.38 3.03
N ILE A 12 0.98 -21.76 2.01
CA ILE A 12 -0.06 -22.37 1.17
C ILE A 12 0.54 -22.59 -0.23
N ASN A 13 0.70 -23.86 -0.61
CA ASN A 13 1.25 -24.24 -1.92
C ASN A 13 0.15 -24.60 -2.94
N GLU A 14 -0.97 -25.15 -2.46
CA GLU A 14 -2.11 -25.56 -3.27
C GLU A 14 -3.39 -25.38 -2.46
N VAL A 15 -4.48 -25.02 -3.14
CA VAL A 15 -5.83 -24.94 -2.56
C VAL A 15 -6.77 -25.72 -3.48
N PRO A 16 -7.04 -27.01 -3.20
CA PRO A 16 -8.07 -27.74 -3.92
C PRO A 16 -9.46 -27.29 -3.46
N ASP A 17 -10.50 -27.63 -4.23
CA ASP A 17 -11.90 -27.52 -3.80
C ASP A 17 -12.13 -28.50 -2.63
N LEU A 18 -12.01 -27.99 -1.40
CA LEU A 18 -12.06 -28.77 -0.16
C LEU A 18 -13.49 -28.89 0.36
N ASN A 19 -14.35 -27.94 0.00
CA ASN A 19 -15.75 -27.92 0.41
C ASN A 19 -16.68 -28.65 -0.59
N GLN A 20 -16.16 -29.06 -1.74
CA GLN A 20 -16.84 -29.76 -2.84
C GLN A 20 -17.98 -28.94 -3.47
N ASP A 21 -17.85 -27.61 -3.50
CA ASP A 21 -18.83 -26.70 -4.08
C ASP A 21 -18.65 -26.48 -5.60
N GLY A 22 -17.56 -27.00 -6.17
CA GLY A 22 -17.23 -26.90 -7.59
C GLY A 22 -16.41 -25.66 -7.97
N ALA A 23 -15.99 -24.85 -7.00
CA ALA A 23 -15.10 -23.70 -7.19
C ALA A 23 -13.90 -23.76 -6.23
N ILE A 24 -12.83 -23.04 -6.57
CA ILE A 24 -11.70 -22.80 -5.66
C ILE A 24 -11.83 -21.35 -5.18
N ASN A 25 -12.08 -21.14 -3.90
CA ASN A 25 -12.40 -19.83 -3.32
C ASN A 25 -11.78 -19.60 -1.92
N LEU A 26 -12.19 -18.53 -1.24
CA LEU A 26 -11.66 -18.17 0.07
C LEU A 26 -12.16 -19.12 1.17
N GLU A 27 -13.32 -19.74 0.95
CA GLU A 27 -13.90 -20.73 1.84
C GLU A 27 -13.02 -22.00 1.88
N ASP A 28 -12.41 -22.40 0.77
CA ASP A 28 -11.42 -23.48 0.74
C ASP A 28 -10.14 -23.14 1.50
N VAL A 29 -9.66 -21.90 1.37
CA VAL A 29 -8.51 -21.42 2.15
C VAL A 29 -8.82 -21.45 3.64
N GLU A 30 -10.01 -21.00 4.04
CA GLU A 30 -10.47 -21.08 5.43
C GLU A 30 -10.53 -22.54 5.91
N HIS A 31 -11.07 -23.44 5.08
CA HIS A 31 -11.14 -24.87 5.41
C HIS A 31 -9.73 -25.46 5.62
N LEU A 32 -8.79 -25.16 4.73
CA LEU A 32 -7.40 -25.59 4.81
C LEU A 32 -6.76 -25.14 6.13
N LEU A 33 -6.89 -23.84 6.48
CA LEU A 33 -6.29 -23.27 7.69
C LEU A 33 -6.89 -23.82 8.99
N ARG A 34 -8.15 -24.25 8.97
CA ARG A 34 -8.83 -24.82 10.15
C ARG A 34 -8.47 -26.28 10.40
N HIS A 35 -8.19 -27.06 9.34
CA HIS A 35 -8.13 -28.51 9.43
C HIS A 35 -6.74 -29.11 9.21
N ASP A 36 -5.84 -28.42 8.52
CA ASP A 36 -4.47 -28.91 8.30
C ASP A 36 -3.47 -28.21 9.24
N LYS A 37 -2.86 -29.01 10.12
CA LYS A 37 -1.90 -28.54 11.13
C LYS A 37 -0.51 -28.25 10.56
N ASN A 38 -0.21 -28.67 9.33
CA ASN A 38 1.12 -28.50 8.73
C ASN A 38 1.27 -27.17 7.97
N VAL A 39 0.18 -26.41 7.82
CA VAL A 39 0.17 -25.15 7.04
C VAL A 39 0.71 -23.98 7.85
N SER A 40 0.73 -24.09 9.19
CA SER A 40 1.08 -23.00 10.11
C SER A 40 2.13 -23.43 11.12
N ARG A 41 3.13 -22.57 11.34
CA ARG A 41 4.16 -22.75 12.39
C ARG A 41 4.50 -21.42 13.07
N PRO A 42 4.86 -21.42 14.37
CA PRO A 42 5.29 -20.20 15.03
C PRO A 42 6.64 -19.71 14.46
N LEU A 43 6.80 -18.39 14.37
CA LEU A 43 8.07 -17.75 14.05
C LEU A 43 8.93 -17.63 15.30
N LYS A 44 10.21 -17.98 15.19
CA LYS A 44 11.13 -18.02 16.33
C LYS A 44 11.47 -16.62 16.87
N HIS A 45 11.30 -15.59 16.05
CA HIS A 45 11.71 -14.22 16.34
C HIS A 45 10.56 -13.20 16.30
N GLY A 46 9.31 -13.63 16.52
CA GLY A 46 8.19 -12.72 16.79
C GLY A 46 7.64 -11.94 15.58
N GLY A 47 8.08 -12.25 14.35
CA GLY A 47 7.50 -11.72 13.12
C GLY A 47 7.91 -10.29 12.76
N ASP A 48 8.92 -9.71 13.41
CA ASP A 48 9.50 -8.45 12.95
C ASP A 48 10.17 -8.67 11.57
N PHE A 49 9.83 -7.84 10.59
CA PHE A 49 10.37 -7.90 9.22
C PHE A 49 11.90 -7.75 9.15
N ARG A 50 12.52 -7.23 10.20
CA ARG A 50 13.97 -7.10 10.35
C ARG A 50 14.63 -8.39 10.84
N SER A 51 13.86 -9.33 11.39
CA SER A 51 14.40 -10.55 11.95
C SER A 51 15.02 -11.43 10.84
N PRO A 52 16.11 -12.18 11.13
CA PRO A 52 16.75 -13.02 10.11
C PRO A 52 15.77 -14.00 9.45
N GLU A 53 14.85 -14.59 10.21
CA GLU A 53 13.85 -15.52 9.68
C GLU A 53 12.89 -14.83 8.70
N CYS A 54 12.38 -13.64 9.03
CA CYS A 54 11.52 -12.87 8.10
C CYS A 54 12.28 -12.37 6.87
N VAL A 55 13.57 -12.03 7.00
CA VAL A 55 14.40 -11.63 5.87
C VAL A 55 14.65 -12.80 4.91
N GLU A 56 14.84 -14.02 5.41
CA GLU A 56 14.95 -15.21 4.52
C GLU A 56 13.64 -15.49 3.78
N ILE A 57 12.49 -15.35 4.46
CA ILE A 57 11.17 -15.44 3.81
C ILE A 57 11.01 -14.36 2.73
N LEU A 58 11.39 -13.11 3.05
CA LEU A 58 11.38 -12.01 2.09
C LEU A 58 12.24 -12.31 0.86
N LYS A 59 13.44 -12.87 1.05
CA LYS A 59 14.34 -13.22 -0.06
C LYS A 59 13.71 -14.24 -1.00
N ALA A 60 12.93 -15.19 -0.49
CA ALA A 60 12.22 -16.19 -1.29
C ALA A 60 10.97 -15.64 -2.01
N ALA A 61 10.41 -14.53 -1.56
CA ALA A 61 9.22 -13.93 -2.17
C ALA A 61 9.55 -13.15 -3.45
N ASP A 62 8.67 -13.19 -4.45
CA ASP A 62 8.74 -12.30 -5.63
C ASP A 62 7.94 -11.01 -5.41
N ILE A 63 6.72 -11.17 -4.87
CA ILE A 63 5.76 -10.09 -4.61
C ILE A 63 5.40 -10.06 -3.13
N VAL A 64 5.39 -8.87 -2.54
CA VAL A 64 4.95 -8.63 -1.16
C VAL A 64 3.67 -7.81 -1.15
N VAL A 65 2.58 -8.38 -0.61
CA VAL A 65 1.31 -7.68 -0.39
C VAL A 65 1.10 -7.49 1.11
N THR A 66 0.93 -6.26 1.59
CA THR A 66 0.90 -6.00 3.03
C THR A 66 0.21 -4.69 3.43
N ASN A 67 -0.10 -4.56 4.73
CA ASN A 67 -0.59 -3.35 5.38
C ASN A 67 0.25 -3.10 6.66
N PRO A 68 1.47 -2.55 6.54
CA PRO A 68 2.37 -2.42 7.66
C PRO A 68 1.91 -1.30 8.60
N PRO A 69 2.30 -1.33 9.88
CA PRO A 69 2.12 -0.19 10.76
C PRO A 69 2.72 1.08 10.13
N PHE A 70 1.97 2.18 10.13
CA PHE A 70 2.38 3.41 9.42
C PHE A 70 3.71 3.98 9.94
N SER A 71 4.05 3.75 11.21
CA SER A 71 5.34 4.13 11.80
C SER A 71 6.53 3.40 11.16
N LEU A 72 6.31 2.19 10.65
CA LEU A 72 7.33 1.31 10.08
C LEU A 72 7.37 1.35 8.55
N PHE A 73 6.40 2.04 7.93
CA PHE A 73 6.23 2.08 6.46
C PHE A 73 7.51 2.45 5.71
N ARG A 74 8.20 3.53 6.12
CA ARG A 74 9.40 4.02 5.43
C ARG A 74 10.53 2.99 5.40
N GLU A 75 10.78 2.40 6.55
CA GLU A 75 11.86 1.42 6.71
C GLU A 75 11.53 0.13 5.97
N TYR A 76 10.29 -0.33 6.06
CA TYR A 76 9.88 -1.55 5.38
C TYR A 76 9.92 -1.39 3.85
N VAL A 77 9.38 -0.29 3.31
CA VAL A 77 9.48 0.01 1.87
C VAL A 77 10.93 0.07 1.40
N ALA A 78 11.82 0.70 2.18
CA ALA A 78 13.25 0.74 1.85
C ALA A 78 13.86 -0.67 1.75
N GLN A 79 13.53 -1.56 2.70
CA GLN A 79 13.96 -2.96 2.68
C GLN A 79 13.42 -3.70 1.44
N LEU A 80 12.14 -3.52 1.09
CA LEU A 80 11.55 -4.17 -0.09
C LEU A 80 12.24 -3.72 -1.39
N VAL A 81 12.55 -2.43 -1.51
CA VAL A 81 13.30 -1.89 -2.65
C VAL A 81 14.75 -2.40 -2.68
N GLU A 82 15.42 -2.47 -1.54
CA GLU A 82 16.79 -3.00 -1.42
C GLU A 82 16.88 -4.47 -1.85
N HIS A 83 15.87 -5.27 -1.50
CA HIS A 83 15.76 -6.66 -1.91
C HIS A 83 15.16 -6.86 -3.31
N GLY A 84 14.89 -5.79 -4.05
CA GLY A 84 14.39 -5.85 -5.43
C GLY A 84 12.99 -6.46 -5.58
N LYS A 85 12.16 -6.33 -4.54
CA LYS A 85 10.84 -6.97 -4.50
C LYS A 85 9.79 -6.15 -5.21
N GLN A 86 8.87 -6.83 -5.87
CA GLN A 86 7.61 -6.21 -6.28
C GLN A 86 6.69 -6.11 -5.06
N PHE A 87 5.90 -5.05 -4.94
CA PHE A 87 5.04 -4.90 -3.79
C PHE A 87 3.74 -4.15 -4.07
N LEU A 88 2.72 -4.47 -3.27
CA LEU A 88 1.45 -3.75 -3.18
C LEU A 88 1.13 -3.51 -1.69
N ILE A 89 1.19 -2.25 -1.28
CA ILE A 89 1.17 -1.88 0.14
C ILE A 89 0.06 -0.88 0.40
N ILE A 90 -0.73 -1.10 1.43
CA ILE A 90 -1.62 -0.06 1.97
C ILE A 90 -0.80 0.84 2.88
N GLY A 91 -0.81 2.14 2.60
CA GLY A 91 -0.11 3.13 3.40
C GLY A 91 -0.92 4.40 3.58
N SER A 92 -0.51 5.23 4.54
CA SER A 92 -1.06 6.59 4.64
C SER A 92 -0.60 7.44 3.46
N LYS A 93 -1.50 8.21 2.85
CA LYS A 93 -1.17 9.19 1.79
C LYS A 93 -0.13 10.21 2.24
N ASN A 94 -0.05 10.50 3.54
CA ASN A 94 0.98 11.38 4.11
C ASN A 94 2.40 10.85 3.85
N ALA A 95 2.56 9.54 3.61
CA ALA A 95 3.87 8.97 3.31
C ALA A 95 4.52 9.54 2.06
N ILE A 96 3.74 10.09 1.11
CA ILE A 96 4.24 10.72 -0.12
C ILE A 96 5.20 11.88 0.19
N THR A 97 4.95 12.64 1.26
CA THR A 97 5.75 13.82 1.61
C THR A 97 7.01 13.48 2.40
N TYR A 98 7.17 12.22 2.81
CA TYR A 98 8.38 11.79 3.51
C TYR A 98 9.57 11.79 2.55
N LYS A 99 10.69 12.36 2.98
CA LYS A 99 11.91 12.51 2.16
C LYS A 99 12.34 11.20 1.51
N GLU A 100 12.29 10.09 2.25
CA GLU A 100 12.69 8.76 1.78
C GLU A 100 11.75 8.24 0.70
N VAL A 101 10.43 8.40 0.89
CA VAL A 101 9.42 7.91 -0.06
C VAL A 101 9.37 8.80 -1.31
N PHE A 102 9.41 10.11 -1.14
CA PHE A 102 9.47 11.07 -2.24
C PHE A 102 10.69 10.80 -3.15
N LYS A 103 11.85 10.48 -2.55
CA LYS A 103 13.05 10.07 -3.29
C LYS A 103 12.77 8.84 -4.16
N LEU A 104 12.12 7.80 -3.63
CA LEU A 104 11.77 6.60 -4.38
C LEU A 104 10.80 6.90 -5.53
N ILE A 105 9.83 7.80 -5.32
CA ILE A 105 8.91 8.26 -6.38
C ILE A 105 9.68 8.97 -7.49
N LYS A 106 10.55 9.91 -7.15
CA LYS A 106 11.39 10.65 -8.11
C LYS A 106 12.30 9.73 -8.91
N GLU A 107 12.84 8.69 -8.27
CA GLU A 107 13.69 7.67 -8.90
C GLU A 107 12.89 6.60 -9.68
N LYS A 108 11.56 6.72 -9.77
CA LYS A 108 10.67 5.74 -10.41
C LYS A 108 10.81 4.32 -9.83
N LYS A 109 11.06 4.21 -8.52
CA LYS A 109 11.14 2.95 -7.76
C LYS A 109 9.89 2.64 -6.96
N LEU A 110 8.99 3.62 -6.84
CA LEU A 110 7.70 3.53 -6.16
C LEU A 110 6.72 4.52 -6.80
N TRP A 111 5.43 4.20 -6.81
CA TRP A 111 4.35 5.11 -7.18
C TRP A 111 3.06 4.74 -6.44
N LEU A 112 2.05 5.60 -6.56
CA LEU A 112 0.71 5.30 -6.05
C LEU A 112 0.02 4.28 -6.95
N GLY A 113 -0.64 3.30 -6.35
CA GLY A 113 -1.50 2.35 -7.06
C GLY A 113 -2.88 2.94 -7.36
N VAL A 114 -3.75 2.11 -7.95
CA VAL A 114 -5.13 2.49 -8.30
C VAL A 114 -5.88 2.99 -7.06
N GLY A 115 -6.41 4.21 -7.10
CA GLY A 115 -7.07 4.82 -5.95
C GLY A 115 -8.37 4.11 -5.54
N PHE A 116 -8.75 4.24 -4.28
CA PHE A 116 -10.06 3.81 -3.81
C PHE A 116 -11.16 4.71 -4.37
N ASN A 117 -12.36 4.15 -4.57
CA ASN A 117 -13.51 4.88 -5.10
C ASN A 117 -13.84 6.12 -4.24
N ALA A 118 -13.81 7.32 -4.86
CA ALA A 118 -13.93 8.61 -4.20
C ALA A 118 -13.00 8.79 -2.97
N GLY A 119 -11.85 8.11 -2.99
CA GLY A 119 -10.86 8.11 -1.91
C GLY A 119 -11.30 7.38 -0.64
N ASN A 120 -12.35 6.56 -0.69
CA ASN A 120 -12.90 5.87 0.48
C ASN A 120 -12.48 4.41 0.51
N ALA A 121 -11.55 4.07 1.42
CA ALA A 121 -11.21 2.69 1.73
C ALA A 121 -12.11 2.18 2.85
N TYR A 122 -12.61 0.96 2.71
CA TYR A 122 -13.49 0.31 3.69
C TYR A 122 -12.84 -1.00 4.14
N PHE A 123 -12.74 -1.18 5.45
CA PHE A 123 -12.16 -2.38 6.06
C PHE A 123 -13.12 -2.97 7.06
N GLU A 124 -13.37 -4.26 6.97
CA GLU A 124 -14.04 -5.00 8.03
C GLU A 124 -13.11 -5.12 9.25
N ILE A 125 -13.69 -5.01 10.44
CA ILE A 125 -12.97 -5.21 11.70
C ILE A 125 -13.68 -6.27 12.55
N PRO A 126 -12.93 -7.05 13.35
CA PRO A 126 -13.53 -7.92 14.36
C PRO A 126 -14.44 -7.14 15.29
N LYS A 127 -15.58 -7.73 15.70
CA LYS A 127 -16.59 -7.06 16.55
C LYS A 127 -16.01 -6.60 17.89
N GLU A 128 -15.05 -7.34 18.42
CA GLU A 128 -14.31 -7.00 19.64
C GLU A 128 -13.40 -5.77 19.51
N ASN A 129 -13.06 -5.37 18.28
CA ASN A 129 -12.26 -4.19 18.01
C ASN A 129 -13.12 -2.94 17.73
N VAL A 130 -14.45 -3.08 17.79
CA VAL A 130 -15.36 -1.94 17.72
C VAL A 130 -15.15 -1.08 18.96
N ARG A 131 -14.91 0.19 18.72
CA ARG A 131 -14.64 1.22 19.73
C ARG A 131 -15.40 2.48 19.37
N ASP A 132 -15.26 3.52 20.19
CA ASP A 132 -15.84 4.83 19.90
C ASP A 132 -15.13 5.47 18.69
N PHE A 133 -15.68 5.24 17.51
CA PHE A 133 -15.26 5.90 16.28
C PHE A 133 -15.92 7.27 16.14
N ALA A 134 -15.25 8.19 15.44
CA ALA A 134 -15.88 9.44 15.05
C ALA A 134 -17.10 9.17 14.14
N SER A 135 -18.08 10.07 14.18
CA SER A 135 -19.31 9.94 13.39
C SER A 135 -19.00 9.75 11.89
N GLY A 136 -19.63 8.73 11.28
CA GLY A 136 -19.46 8.39 9.87
C GLY A 136 -18.19 7.61 9.50
N VAL A 137 -17.38 7.22 10.50
CA VAL A 137 -16.19 6.37 10.30
C VAL A 137 -16.54 4.89 10.37
N TYR A 138 -17.37 4.46 11.31
CA TYR A 138 -17.82 3.08 11.43
C TYR A 138 -19.30 2.96 11.06
N ASP A 139 -19.64 1.93 10.29
CA ASP A 139 -21.01 1.59 9.94
C ASP A 139 -21.42 0.29 10.64
N GLU A 140 -22.31 0.41 11.64
CA GLU A 140 -22.80 -0.73 12.43
C GLU A 140 -23.57 -1.77 11.59
N LYS A 141 -24.16 -1.37 10.46
CA LYS A 141 -24.94 -2.29 9.62
C LYS A 141 -24.03 -3.20 8.80
N THR A 142 -22.90 -2.67 8.35
CA THR A 142 -21.96 -3.39 7.48
C THR A 142 -20.73 -3.90 8.21
N GLY A 143 -20.43 -3.38 9.42
CA GLY A 143 -19.21 -3.70 10.16
C GLY A 143 -17.96 -3.04 9.59
N LEU A 144 -18.10 -2.10 8.65
CA LEU A 144 -17.00 -1.50 7.92
C LEU A 144 -16.52 -0.20 8.58
N VAL A 145 -15.19 -0.04 8.62
CA VAL A 145 -14.52 1.20 8.99
C VAL A 145 -14.01 1.90 7.73
N LYS A 146 -14.33 3.18 7.61
CA LYS A 146 -14.01 4.05 6.48
C LYS A 146 -12.77 4.90 6.75
N PHE A 147 -11.78 4.81 5.87
CA PHE A 147 -10.58 5.66 5.88
C PHE A 147 -10.45 6.46 4.57
N ARG A 148 -10.09 7.74 4.68
CA ARG A 148 -9.86 8.64 3.52
C ARG A 148 -8.39 8.97 3.25
N ASN A 149 -7.53 8.72 4.24
CA ASN A 149 -6.12 9.10 4.24
C ASN A 149 -5.19 7.92 3.90
N VAL A 150 -5.74 6.84 3.33
CA VAL A 150 -4.97 5.66 2.91
C VAL A 150 -5.00 5.50 1.39
N GLY A 151 -3.98 4.85 0.85
CA GLY A 151 -3.84 4.57 -0.58
C GLY A 151 -2.91 3.40 -0.82
N TRP A 152 -2.94 2.87 -2.04
CA TRP A 152 -2.01 1.86 -2.49
C TRP A 152 -0.67 2.47 -2.88
N PHE A 153 0.42 1.81 -2.50
CA PHE A 153 1.78 2.11 -2.89
C PHE A 153 2.36 0.86 -3.54
N THR A 154 2.97 1.02 -4.72
CA THR A 154 3.46 -0.10 -5.50
C THR A 154 4.64 0.31 -6.39
N ASN A 155 5.39 -0.68 -6.86
CA ASN A 155 6.36 -0.55 -7.95
C ASN A 155 6.03 -1.49 -9.12
N MET A 156 4.82 -2.07 -9.13
CA MET A 156 4.29 -2.86 -10.24
C MET A 156 3.57 -1.94 -11.21
N ASP A 157 3.78 -2.18 -12.49
CA ASP A 157 3.26 -1.31 -13.54
C ASP A 157 1.77 -1.57 -13.81
N PHE A 158 1.02 -0.53 -14.17
CA PHE A 158 -0.40 -0.62 -14.50
C PHE A 158 -0.80 0.48 -15.49
N GLU A 159 -1.87 0.26 -16.24
CA GLU A 159 -2.24 1.08 -17.40
C GLU A 159 -2.49 2.55 -17.03
N GLU A 160 -3.25 2.80 -15.97
CA GLU A 160 -3.63 4.15 -15.55
C GLU A 160 -2.41 5.02 -15.16
N ARG A 161 -1.28 4.40 -14.79
CA ARG A 161 -0.04 5.12 -14.49
C ARG A 161 0.51 5.87 -15.71
N HIS A 162 0.24 5.36 -16.91
CA HIS A 162 0.72 5.90 -18.17
C HIS A 162 -0.30 6.81 -18.85
N GLN A 163 -1.41 7.14 -18.17
CA GLN A 163 -2.38 8.10 -18.67
C GLN A 163 -1.86 9.53 -18.50
N ASP A 164 -1.64 10.19 -19.61
CA ASP A 164 -1.24 11.60 -19.63
C ASP A 164 -2.37 12.51 -19.14
N ILE A 165 -2.01 13.48 -18.31
CA ILE A 165 -2.91 14.59 -17.97
C ILE A 165 -2.72 15.68 -19.03
N PRO A 166 -3.79 16.16 -19.67
CA PRO A 166 -3.66 17.28 -20.59
C PRO A 166 -3.32 18.56 -19.81
N LEU A 167 -2.18 19.16 -20.15
CA LEU A 167 -1.66 20.39 -19.51
C LEU A 167 -1.92 21.59 -20.41
N PHE A 168 -2.48 22.66 -19.85
CA PHE A 168 -2.89 23.85 -20.62
C PHE A 168 -2.24 25.16 -20.15
N LYS A 169 -1.57 25.15 -19.00
CA LYS A 169 -0.98 26.38 -18.43
C LYS A 169 0.38 26.67 -19.05
N LYS A 170 0.65 27.95 -19.28
CA LYS A 170 1.97 28.42 -19.73
C LYS A 170 2.82 28.78 -18.51
N VAL A 171 4.11 28.43 -18.55
CA VAL A 171 5.07 28.82 -17.51
C VAL A 171 5.23 30.34 -17.50
N SER A 172 5.04 30.99 -16.34
CA SER A 172 5.51 32.35 -16.07
C SER A 172 6.17 32.44 -14.69
N PRO A 173 7.28 33.19 -14.53
CA PRO A 173 7.97 33.31 -13.24
C PRO A 173 7.11 33.86 -12.10
N GLU A 174 6.14 34.73 -12.38
CA GLU A 174 5.25 35.25 -11.34
C GLU A 174 4.22 34.23 -10.86
N ALA A 175 3.79 33.30 -11.74
CA ALA A 175 2.80 32.29 -11.39
C ALA A 175 3.41 31.03 -10.76
N TYR A 176 4.71 30.79 -10.98
CA TYR A 176 5.43 29.60 -10.54
C TYR A 176 6.74 29.96 -9.82
N PRO A 177 6.67 30.38 -8.54
CA PRO A 177 7.87 30.66 -7.75
C PRO A 177 8.80 29.45 -7.68
N THR A 178 10.10 29.66 -7.71
CA THR A 178 11.09 28.58 -7.55
C THR A 178 11.45 28.37 -6.08
N TYR A 179 11.69 27.13 -5.68
CA TYR A 179 12.21 26.84 -4.35
C TYR A 179 13.69 27.22 -4.23
N ALA A 180 14.11 27.76 -3.09
CA ALA A 180 15.52 28.11 -2.87
C ALA A 180 16.43 26.88 -2.68
N ASN A 181 15.85 25.76 -2.27
CA ASN A 181 16.55 24.52 -1.87
C ASN A 181 16.40 23.38 -2.89
N TYR A 182 15.62 23.57 -3.95
CA TYR A 182 15.39 22.56 -4.99
C TYR A 182 15.31 23.23 -6.35
N ASP A 183 15.85 22.55 -7.37
CA ASP A 183 15.61 22.90 -8.78
C ASP A 183 14.18 22.48 -9.17
N ALA A 184 13.20 23.22 -8.65
CA ALA A 184 11.77 22.95 -8.78
C ALA A 184 10.95 24.23 -8.64
N ILE A 185 9.77 24.24 -9.24
CA ILE A 185 8.75 25.29 -9.12
C ILE A 185 7.66 24.88 -8.13
N GLU A 186 7.03 25.86 -7.49
CA GLU A 186 5.80 25.67 -6.72
C GLU A 186 4.62 25.46 -7.67
N VAL A 187 3.78 24.48 -7.39
CA VAL A 187 2.51 24.27 -8.08
C VAL A 187 1.45 23.90 -7.05
N GLY A 188 0.58 24.85 -6.71
CA GLY A 188 -0.40 24.67 -5.63
C GLY A 188 -1.55 23.70 -5.94
N LYS A 189 -1.80 23.37 -7.23
CA LYS A 189 -2.82 22.39 -7.63
C LYS A 189 -2.50 21.73 -8.97
N VAL A 190 -2.97 20.50 -9.14
CA VAL A 190 -2.76 19.67 -10.35
C VAL A 190 -3.17 20.40 -11.63
N ALA A 191 -4.30 21.13 -11.60
CA ALA A 191 -4.81 21.88 -12.74
C ALA A 191 -3.90 23.06 -13.18
N ASP A 192 -2.96 23.44 -12.32
CA ASP A 192 -2.00 24.50 -12.61
C ASP A 192 -0.65 23.95 -13.07
N ILE A 193 -0.46 22.64 -13.21
CA ILE A 193 0.78 22.09 -13.75
C ILE A 193 1.01 22.68 -15.16
N PRO A 194 2.14 23.37 -15.39
CA PRO A 194 2.40 23.99 -16.68
C PRO A 194 2.70 22.93 -17.74
N ALA A 195 2.21 23.17 -18.96
CA ALA A 195 2.61 22.39 -20.12
C ALA A 195 4.11 22.59 -20.34
N SER A 196 4.89 21.54 -20.16
CA SER A 196 6.30 21.58 -20.53
C SER A 196 6.41 21.66 -22.06
N SER A 197 7.43 22.33 -22.56
CA SER A 197 7.84 22.24 -23.97
C SER A 197 8.53 20.88 -24.30
N GLY A 198 8.39 19.87 -23.44
CA GLY A 198 8.95 18.54 -23.64
C GLY A 198 8.88 17.70 -22.36
N THR A 199 8.18 16.56 -22.43
CA THR A 199 7.98 15.51 -21.41
C THR A 199 6.94 15.82 -20.33
N GLY A 200 5.85 15.04 -20.36
CA GLY A 200 4.70 15.13 -19.45
C GLY A 200 5.04 14.82 -18.00
N ALA A 201 4.23 15.35 -17.08
CA ALA A 201 4.39 15.14 -15.64
C ALA A 201 3.83 13.76 -15.24
N PRO A 202 4.62 12.87 -14.61
CA PRO A 202 4.10 11.61 -14.10
C PRO A 202 3.13 11.85 -12.93
N GLN A 203 1.97 11.17 -12.96
CA GLN A 203 0.86 11.29 -12.00
C GLN A 203 1.18 10.93 -10.53
N GLY A 204 2.41 10.52 -10.20
CA GLY A 204 2.74 9.90 -8.91
C GLY A 204 2.76 10.79 -7.66
N LEU A 205 2.51 12.11 -7.79
CA LEU A 205 2.60 13.07 -6.68
C LEU A 205 1.30 13.83 -6.42
N CYS A 206 0.25 13.58 -7.21
CA CYS A 206 -0.95 14.40 -7.23
C CYS A 206 -2.18 13.57 -6.90
N SER A 207 -2.32 13.17 -5.63
CA SER A 207 -3.61 12.69 -5.11
C SER A 207 -4.31 13.80 -4.34
N SER A 208 -5.49 14.16 -4.84
CA SER A 208 -6.52 15.07 -4.32
C SER A 208 -6.72 15.07 -2.80
#